data_AF-A0A8J8BTA1-F1
#
_entry.id   AF-A0A8J8BTA1-F1
#
_cell.length_a   1.000
_cell.length_b   1.000
_cell.length_c   1.000
_cell.angle_alpha   90.00
_cell.angle_beta   90.00
_cell.angle_gamma   90.00
#
_symmetry.space_group_name_H-M   'P 1'
#
loop_
_entity.id
_entity.type
_entity.pdbx_description
1 polymer ?
#
loop_
_entity_poly.entity_id
_entity_poly.type
_entity_poly.pdbx_seq_one_letter_code
_entity_poly.pdbx_strand_id
1 'polypeptide(L)' 'MILGKCPKCDKVLSDKDVKDVWYKGKTRAHIAYICKKCEYIIGFALRP' A
#
# COMPACT_ATOMS: atom_id res chain seq x y z
N MET A 1 3.79 -12.23 -7.29
CA MET A 1 4.32 -12.52 -5.94
C MET A 1 3.21 -12.32 -4.91
N ILE A 2 3.13 -13.20 -3.91
CA ILE A 2 2.21 -13.05 -2.77
C ILE A 2 2.88 -12.11 -1.76
N LEU A 3 2.21 -11.01 -1.43
CA LEU A 3 2.74 -9.97 -0.54
C LEU A 3 2.33 -10.20 0.93
N GLY A 4 1.32 -11.04 1.17
CA GLY A 4 0.80 -11.34 2.50
C GLY A 4 -0.72 -11.30 2.53
N LYS A 5 -1.31 -10.98 3.68
CA LYS A 5 -2.76 -10.77 3.84
C LYS A 5 -3.05 -9.33 4.22
N CYS A 6 -4.19 -8.82 3.77
CA CYS A 6 -4.67 -7.52 4.19
C CYS A 6 -5.13 -7.60 5.66
N PRO A 7 -4.62 -6.74 6.56
CA PRO A 7 -4.99 -6.77 7.98
C PRO A 7 -6.45 -6.40 8.25
N LYS A 8 -7.14 -5.74 7.30
CA LYS A 8 -8.54 -5.33 7.48
C LYS A 8 -9.55 -6.34 6.95
N CYS A 9 -9.30 -6.94 5.79
CA CYS A 9 -10.27 -7.84 5.13
C CYS A 9 -9.81 -9.30 5.03
N ASP A 10 -8.69 -9.64 5.69
CA ASP A 10 -8.01 -10.95 5.69
C ASP A 10 -7.66 -11.53 4.31
N LYS A 11 -7.91 -10.76 3.25
CA LYS A 11 -7.72 -11.26 1.89
C LYS A 11 -6.25 -11.37 1.55
N VAL A 12 -5.88 -12.45 0.89
CA VAL A 12 -4.53 -12.63 0.35
C VAL A 12 -4.25 -11.53 -0.68
N LEU A 13 -3.18 -10.78 -0.44
CA LEU A 13 -2.71 -9.69 -1.28
C LEU A 13 -1.71 -10.23 -2.30
N SER A 14 -2.01 -9.96 -3.56
CA SER A 14 -1.07 -10.06 -4.68
C SER A 14 -0.62 -8.65 -5.09
N ASP A 15 0.47 -8.53 -5.84
CA ASP A 15 0.94 -7.22 -6.33
C ASP A 15 -0.17 -6.43 -7.06
N LYS A 16 -0.99 -7.12 -7.86
CA LYS A 16 -2.15 -6.53 -8.54
C LYS A 16 -3.22 -5.96 -7.61
N ASP A 17 -3.33 -6.47 -6.39
CA ASP A 17 -4.31 -6.04 -5.38
C ASP A 17 -3.81 -4.86 -4.54
N VAL A 18 -2.57 -4.42 -4.75
CA VAL A 18 -1.99 -3.25 -4.08
C VAL A 18 -2.00 -2.06 -5.03
N LYS A 19 -2.33 -0.88 -4.50
CA LYS A 19 -2.31 0.41 -5.17
C LYS A 19 -1.27 1.27 -4.49
N ASP A 20 -0.34 1.77 -5.29
CA ASP A 20 0.69 2.67 -4.80
C ASP A 20 0.19 4.10 -4.98
N VAL A 21 0.05 4.82 -3.87
CA VAL A 21 -0.34 6.22 -3.86
C VAL A 21 0.86 7.06 -3.49
N TRP A 22 1.23 7.93 -4.43
CA TRP A 22 2.44 8.71 -4.36
C TRP A 22 2.04 10.07 -3.79
N TYR A 23 2.66 10.46 -2.69
CA TYR A 23 2.42 11.79 -2.14
C TYR A 23 3.73 12.49 -1.85
N LYS A 24 3.79 13.76 -2.28
CA LYS A 24 4.93 14.64 -2.01
C LYS A 24 4.65 15.35 -0.69
N GLY A 25 5.25 14.87 0.39
CA GLY A 25 5.29 15.62 1.64
C GLY A 25 6.15 16.87 1.49
N LYS A 26 6.01 17.85 2.41
CA LYS A 26 6.78 19.10 2.38
C LYS A 26 8.30 18.87 2.33
N THR A 27 8.77 17.81 2.97
CA THR A 27 10.21 17.57 3.15
C THR A 27 10.71 16.34 2.39
N ARG A 28 9.87 15.31 2.18
CA ARG A 28 10.24 14.07 1.47
C ARG A 28 9.08 13.52 0.67
N ALA A 29 9.40 12.77 -0.39
CA ALA A 29 8.41 12.01 -1.15
C ALA A 29 8.14 10.67 -0.44
N HIS A 30 6.88 10.28 -0.42
CA HIS A 30 6.42 9.08 0.25
C HIS A 30 5.51 8.28 -0.68
N ILE A 31 5.46 6.97 -0.43
CA ILE A 31 4.58 6.04 -1.12
C ILE A 31 3.71 5.37 -0.06
N ALA A 32 2.40 5.44 -0.22
CA ALA A 32 1.44 4.69 0.58
C ALA A 32 0.96 3.47 -0.22
N TYR A 33 1.01 2.30 0.38
CA TYR A 33 0.50 1.07 -0.20
C TYR A 33 -0.93 0.85 0.28
N ILE A 34 -1.88 0.71 -0.65
CA ILE A 34 -3.30 0.60 -0.35
C ILE A 34 -3.84 -0.71 -0.92
N CYS A 35 -4.59 -1.48 -0.13
CA CYS A 35 -5.35 -2.60 -0.65
C CYS A 35 -6.50 -2.11 -1.52
N LYS A 36 -6.54 -2.51 -2.80
CA LYS A 36 -7.61 -2.11 -3.75
C LYS A 36 -9.01 -2.60 -3.39
N LYS A 37 -9.12 -3.62 -2.53
CA LYS A 37 -10.40 -4.30 -2.26
C LYS A 37 -11.18 -3.69 -1.12
N CYS A 38 -10.50 -3.14 -0.12
CA CYS A 38 -11.11 -2.53 1.06
C CYS A 38 -10.60 -1.11 1.31
N GLU A 39 -9.82 -0.57 0.36
CA GLU A 39 -9.20 0.76 0.37
C GLU A 39 -8.39 1.05 1.64
N TYR A 40 -7.88 0.00 2.28
CA TYR A 40 -7.12 0.11 3.51
C TYR A 40 -5.64 0.34 3.22
N ILE A 41 -5.03 1.27 3.95
CA ILE A 41 -3.59 1.52 3.85
C ILE A 41 -2.85 0.41 4.59
N ILE A 42 -2.05 -0.37 3.85
CA ILE A 42 -1.31 -1.52 4.38
C ILE A 42 0.14 -1.17 4.75
N GLY A 43 0.64 -0.02 4.32
CA GLY A 43 1.98 0.43 4.70
C GLY A 43 2.40 1.71 4.02
N PHE A 44 3.58 2.19 4.41
CA PHE A 44 4.21 3.38 3.83
C PHE A 44 5.70 3.11 3.59
N ALA A 45 6.23 3.67 2.51
CA ALA A 45 7.65 3.71 2.24
C ALA A 45 8.12 5.15 2.01
N LEU A 46 9.34 5.42 2.46
CA LEU A 46 10.08 6.62 2.07
C LEU A 46 10.63 6.38 0.68
N ARG A 47 10.43 7.36 -0.21
CA ARG A 47 11.11 7.34 -1.49
C ARG A 47 12.54 7.88 -1.27
N PRO A 48 13.57 7.15 -1.72
CA PRO A 48 14.94 7.65 -1.70
C PRO A 48 15.10 8.87 -2.61
#